data_AF-A0A6U9JFV6-F1
#
_entry.id   AF-A0A6U9JFV6-F1
#
_cell.length_a   1.000
_cell.length_b   1.000
_cell.length_c   1.000
_cell.angle_alpha   90.00
_cell.angle_beta   90.00
_cell.angle_gamma   90.00
#
_symmetry.space_group_name_H-M   'P 1'
#
loop_
_entity.id
_entity.type
_entity.pdbx_description
1 polymer ?
#
loop_
_entity_poly.entity_id
_entity_poly.type
_entity_poly.pdbx_seq_one_letter_code
_entity_poly.pdbx_strand_id
1 'polypeptide(L)'
;VPNLVDAEFFCGLAHAGDSDPEVLGQVFENPVISGLISHVWWRAAYKVEVVRLVLNVVGLVLLIADLCLTRGISIGAGRDEARQLLGVGSAGSPANFHVDAFSPHREGARIGLVWDFVVAKGILLSLHELACVAGSWGLATKRQMFMSVSYPVLLQGVVSLTLCLPPSVTHNTQTAACVLITFMYWGGLLRVQMLSEMVAYAILPLVDLIKGLVPSIVLTAVGFLSYTHVLLYLHPERDMLDTAVDSFTTLFTGGVPDVSGNPLDTLIACVIVFLFTIFFLNIFIGVITELYSALEAGVRLRSRQLMADACKCYLLRLRVLPVPQVSPRVGWSVAAVAFAVGAGLQVWSMVRGKPVRCLGVWLFACMSCMLGSAYAQMDSRWCRRGSPDKKMYLWIASEQKVKPPRSPNLDDITALHDTMRLLLADNAKIHELLERVAPHMGVHLDS
;
A
#
# COMPACT_ATOMS: atom_id res chain seq x y z
N VAL A 1 -9.94 -21.08 24.40
CA VAL A 1 -9.21 -20.85 23.14
C VAL A 1 -9.57 -19.45 22.67
N PRO A 2 -8.63 -18.49 22.64
CA PRO A 2 -8.91 -17.14 22.15
C PRO A 2 -9.35 -17.21 20.69
N ASN A 3 -10.24 -16.30 20.29
CA ASN A 3 -10.57 -16.15 18.88
C ASN A 3 -9.31 -15.62 18.18
N LEU A 4 -8.59 -16.50 17.48
CA LEU A 4 -7.36 -16.14 16.77
C LEU A 4 -7.64 -15.12 15.67
N VAL A 5 -8.87 -15.10 15.15
CA VAL A 5 -9.28 -14.03 14.24
C VAL A 5 -10.00 -12.92 14.98
N ASP A 6 -9.23 -12.14 15.72
CA ASP A 6 -9.71 -10.89 16.29
C ASP A 6 -8.74 -9.75 15.96
N ALA A 7 -9.28 -8.53 15.92
CA ALA A 7 -8.49 -7.32 15.75
C ALA A 7 -7.42 -7.20 16.84
N GLU A 8 -7.69 -7.66 18.08
CA GLU A 8 -6.71 -7.66 19.18
C GLU A 8 -5.49 -8.52 18.86
N PHE A 9 -5.73 -9.73 18.36
CA PHE A 9 -4.66 -10.64 17.96
C PHE A 9 -3.82 -10.05 16.83
N PHE A 10 -4.45 -9.55 15.77
CA PHE A 10 -3.75 -8.93 14.65
C PHE A 10 -3.06 -7.62 15.03
N CYS A 11 -3.60 -6.86 15.99
CA CYS A 11 -2.90 -5.73 16.60
C CYS A 11 -1.64 -6.22 17.31
N GLY A 12 -1.73 -7.21 18.20
CA GLY A 12 -0.56 -7.77 18.89
C GLY A 12 0.51 -8.28 17.91
N LEU A 13 0.08 -8.96 16.85
CA LEU A 13 0.96 -9.49 15.80
C LEU A 13 1.67 -8.39 15.01
N ALA A 14 0.96 -7.30 14.68
CA ALA A 14 1.56 -6.14 14.02
C ALA A 14 2.61 -5.45 14.91
N HIS A 15 2.35 -5.36 16.22
CA HIS A 15 3.30 -4.75 17.17
C HIS A 15 4.51 -5.63 17.46
N ALA A 16 4.35 -6.96 17.42
CA ALA A 16 5.50 -7.88 17.46
C ALA A 16 6.45 -7.58 16.29
N GLY A 17 5.94 -7.04 15.18
CA GLY A 17 6.71 -6.56 14.04
C GLY A 17 7.70 -5.42 14.30
N ASP A 18 7.54 -4.69 15.41
CA ASP A 18 8.50 -3.67 15.83
C ASP A 18 9.60 -4.25 16.75
N SER A 19 9.52 -5.54 17.08
CA SER A 19 10.50 -6.26 17.91
C SER A 19 11.65 -6.82 17.08
N ASP A 20 12.60 -7.50 17.72
CA ASP A 20 13.74 -8.16 17.09
C ASP A 20 13.32 -8.98 15.84
N PRO A 21 13.94 -8.74 14.65
CA PRO A 21 13.61 -9.44 13.41
C PRO A 21 13.71 -10.97 13.53
N GLU A 22 14.56 -11.49 14.41
CA GLU A 22 14.67 -12.95 14.63
C GLU A 22 13.42 -13.51 15.29
N VAL A 23 12.94 -12.85 16.35
CA VAL A 23 11.68 -13.21 17.04
C VAL A 23 10.52 -13.09 16.08
N LEU A 24 10.51 -12.04 15.25
CA LEU A 24 9.49 -11.83 14.25
C LEU A 24 9.45 -12.94 13.20
N GLY A 25 10.62 -13.37 12.74
CA GLY A 25 10.79 -14.53 11.87
C GLY A 25 10.11 -15.76 12.45
N GLN A 26 10.41 -16.11 13.69
CA GLN A 26 9.82 -17.27 14.37
C GLN A 26 8.29 -17.18 14.49
N VAL A 27 7.75 -15.99 14.76
CA VAL A 27 6.29 -15.78 14.87
C VAL A 27 5.59 -15.97 13.53
N PHE A 28 6.08 -15.36 12.45
CA PHE A 28 5.44 -15.46 11.13
C PHE A 28 5.78 -16.75 10.37
N GLU A 29 6.81 -17.48 10.76
CA GLU A 29 7.09 -18.83 10.27
C GLU A 29 6.19 -19.89 10.90
N ASN A 30 5.55 -19.57 12.04
CA ASN A 30 4.56 -20.46 12.62
C ASN A 30 3.43 -20.74 11.61
N PRO A 31 3.19 -22.01 11.23
CA PRO A 31 2.22 -22.36 10.20
C PRO A 31 0.79 -21.95 10.57
N VAL A 32 0.49 -21.87 11.88
CA VAL A 32 -0.80 -21.40 12.39
C VAL A 32 -1.01 -19.92 12.08
N ILE A 33 -0.02 -19.09 12.40
CA ILE A 33 -0.09 -17.64 12.20
C ILE A 33 -0.08 -17.32 10.71
N SER A 34 0.81 -17.95 9.95
CA SER A 34 0.88 -17.80 8.48
C SER A 34 -0.42 -18.23 7.81
N GLY A 35 -0.97 -19.40 8.17
CA GLY A 35 -2.24 -19.90 7.65
C GLY A 35 -3.41 -18.99 8.00
N LEU A 36 -3.43 -18.43 9.22
CA LEU A 36 -4.43 -17.46 9.67
C LEU A 36 -4.37 -16.18 8.85
N ILE A 37 -3.21 -15.53 8.72
CA ILE A 37 -3.05 -14.30 7.92
C ILE A 37 -3.51 -14.55 6.49
N SER A 38 -3.02 -15.63 5.87
CA SER A 38 -3.39 -16.01 4.50
C SER A 38 -4.90 -16.21 4.36
N HIS A 39 -5.52 -16.88 5.33
CA HIS A 39 -6.97 -17.10 5.33
C HIS A 39 -7.75 -15.78 5.41
N VAL A 40 -7.44 -14.89 6.36
CA VAL A 40 -8.11 -13.59 6.51
C VAL A 40 -7.87 -12.70 5.29
N TRP A 41 -6.64 -12.69 4.79
CA TRP A 41 -6.22 -11.93 3.62
C TRP A 41 -7.04 -12.33 2.40
N TRP A 42 -6.95 -13.60 1.97
CA TRP A 42 -7.59 -14.10 0.75
C TRP A 42 -9.10 -14.28 0.87
N ARG A 43 -9.67 -14.38 2.07
CA ARG A 43 -11.13 -14.43 2.24
C ARG A 43 -11.76 -13.06 2.33
N ALA A 44 -11.04 -12.04 2.81
CA ALA A 44 -11.65 -10.76 3.15
C ALA A 44 -10.80 -9.55 2.76
N ALA A 45 -9.65 -9.34 3.40
CA ALA A 45 -8.94 -8.07 3.35
C ALA A 45 -8.47 -7.67 1.93
N TYR A 46 -8.07 -8.64 1.10
CA TYR A 46 -7.59 -8.37 -0.26
C TYR A 46 -8.63 -7.64 -1.13
N LYS A 47 -9.93 -7.87 -0.90
CA LYS A 47 -11.02 -7.28 -1.71
C LYS A 47 -11.07 -5.77 -1.57
N VAL A 48 -10.85 -5.27 -0.35
CA VAL A 48 -10.81 -3.84 -0.06
C VAL A 48 -9.65 -3.19 -0.80
N GLU A 49 -8.49 -3.85 -0.83
CA GLU A 49 -7.32 -3.37 -1.56
C GLU A 49 -7.54 -3.41 -3.08
N VAL A 50 -8.22 -4.43 -3.62
CA VAL A 50 -8.62 -4.48 -5.04
C VAL A 50 -9.55 -3.32 -5.40
N VAL A 51 -10.58 -3.04 -4.58
CA VAL A 51 -11.48 -1.89 -4.83
C VAL A 51 -10.71 -0.57 -4.80
N ARG A 52 -9.82 -0.38 -3.81
CA ARG A 52 -8.96 0.81 -3.74
C ARG A 52 -8.06 0.95 -4.97
N LEU A 53 -7.48 -0.15 -5.44
CA LEU A 53 -6.67 -0.18 -6.65
C LEU A 53 -7.49 0.23 -7.89
N VAL A 54 -8.69 -0.34 -8.07
CA VAL A 54 -9.59 0.02 -9.18
C VAL A 54 -9.93 1.51 -9.13
N LEU A 55 -10.24 2.06 -7.95
CA LEU A 55 -10.50 3.50 -7.79
C LEU A 55 -9.26 4.38 -8.07
N ASN A 56 -8.05 3.88 -7.84
CA ASN A 56 -6.80 4.55 -8.25
C ASN A 56 -6.64 4.56 -9.77
N VAL A 57 -6.80 3.41 -10.43
CA VAL A 57 -6.71 3.29 -11.88
C VAL A 57 -7.74 4.17 -12.58
N VAL A 58 -9.00 4.12 -12.14
CA VAL A 58 -10.09 4.92 -12.73
C VAL A 58 -9.82 6.41 -12.57
N GLY A 59 -9.41 6.84 -11.38
CA GLY A 59 -9.07 8.24 -11.14
C GLY A 59 -7.91 8.72 -12.03
N LEU A 60 -6.92 7.86 -12.27
CA LEU A 60 -5.78 8.16 -13.14
C LEU A 60 -6.19 8.25 -14.61
N VAL A 61 -7.04 7.34 -15.08
CA VAL A 61 -7.61 7.38 -16.43
C VAL A 61 -8.44 8.66 -16.64
N LEU A 62 -9.23 9.07 -15.65
CA LEU A 62 -10.01 10.31 -15.72
C LEU A 62 -9.09 11.55 -15.79
N LEU A 63 -8.02 11.60 -14.99
CA LEU A 63 -7.04 12.70 -15.03
C LEU A 63 -6.32 12.77 -16.39
N ILE A 64 -5.92 11.62 -16.95
CA ILE A 64 -5.29 11.57 -18.28
C ILE A 64 -6.29 12.00 -19.37
N ALA A 65 -7.52 11.51 -19.30
CA ALA A 65 -8.57 11.88 -20.26
C ALA A 65 -8.85 13.39 -20.24
N ASP A 66 -8.93 13.99 -19.05
CA ASP A 66 -9.12 15.43 -18.90
C ASP A 66 -7.95 16.25 -19.46
N LEU A 67 -6.71 15.80 -19.23
CA LEU A 67 -5.52 16.42 -19.83
C LEU A 67 -5.55 16.33 -21.38
N CYS A 68 -5.91 15.17 -21.92
CA CYS A 68 -6.02 14.96 -23.36
C CYS A 68 -7.12 15.80 -23.99
N LEU A 69 -8.29 15.89 -23.35
CA LEU A 69 -9.40 16.71 -23.81
C LEU A 69 -9.07 18.20 -23.78
N THR A 70 -8.40 18.66 -22.72
CA THR A 70 -7.97 20.07 -22.58
C THR A 70 -6.95 20.45 -23.67
N ARG A 71 -5.96 19.59 -23.93
CA ARG A 71 -4.97 19.82 -25.00
C ARG A 71 -5.56 19.69 -26.41
N GLY A 72 -6.46 18.74 -26.65
CA GLY A 72 -7.08 18.54 -27.96
C GLY A 72 -7.88 19.76 -28.43
N ILE A 73 -8.52 20.46 -27.49
CA ILE A 73 -9.25 21.70 -27.78
C ILE A 73 -8.29 22.84 -28.15
N SER A 74 -7.14 22.95 -27.47
CA SER A 74 -6.17 24.02 -27.77
C SER A 74 -5.58 23.87 -29.19
N ILE A 75 -5.35 22.62 -29.62
CA ILE A 75 -4.85 22.33 -30.98
C ILE A 75 -5.93 22.60 -32.03
N GLY A 76 -7.21 22.29 -31.73
CA GLY A 76 -8.33 22.58 -32.62
C GLY A 76 -8.57 24.09 -32.81
N ALA A 77 -8.54 24.85 -31.71
CA ALA A 77 -8.70 26.31 -31.74
C ALA A 77 -7.59 26.99 -32.55
N GLY A 78 -6.33 26.60 -32.37
CA GLY A 78 -5.22 27.13 -33.16
C GLY A 78 -5.30 26.79 -34.65
N ARG A 79 -5.95 25.67 -35.02
CA ARG A 79 -6.14 25.28 -36.42
C ARG A 79 -7.21 26.10 -37.12
N ASP A 80 -8.27 26.48 -36.41
CA ASP A 80 -9.31 27.36 -36.95
C ASP A 80 -8.87 28.83 -36.96
N GLU A 81 -8.04 29.25 -36.01
CA GLU A 81 -7.38 30.55 -36.02
C GLU A 81 -6.35 30.67 -37.16
N ALA A 82 -5.56 29.61 -37.42
CA ALA A 82 -4.68 29.55 -38.59
C ALA A 82 -5.46 29.55 -39.92
N ARG A 83 -6.65 28.93 -39.98
CA ARG A 83 -7.53 29.01 -41.16
C ARG A 83 -8.17 30.38 -41.32
N GLN A 84 -8.51 31.07 -40.24
CA GLN A 84 -8.99 32.46 -40.30
C GLN A 84 -7.87 33.39 -40.79
N LEU A 85 -6.63 33.20 -40.35
CA LEU A 85 -5.48 33.98 -40.83
C LEU A 85 -5.12 33.68 -42.29
N LEU A 86 -5.30 32.44 -42.75
CA LEU A 86 -5.13 32.06 -44.16
C LEU A 86 -6.30 32.47 -45.07
N GLY A 87 -7.44 32.87 -44.50
CA GLY A 87 -8.67 33.25 -45.22
C GLY A 87 -8.81 34.73 -45.57
N VAL A 88 -7.88 35.61 -45.19
CA VAL A 88 -7.97 37.08 -45.35
C VAL A 88 -7.71 37.56 -46.80
N GLY A 89 -7.75 36.67 -47.79
CA GLY A 89 -7.50 37.00 -49.20
C GLY A 89 -8.73 37.27 -50.08
N SER A 90 -9.97 37.23 -49.57
CA SER A 90 -11.16 37.43 -50.41
C SER A 90 -11.86 38.75 -50.09
N ALA A 91 -11.50 39.78 -50.87
CA ALA A 91 -12.17 41.07 -50.89
C ALA A 91 -13.60 40.91 -51.43
N GLY A 92 -14.61 41.13 -50.59
CA GLY A 92 -15.98 41.21 -51.09
C GLY A 92 -17.08 41.03 -50.04
N SER A 93 -17.45 42.16 -49.42
CA SER A 93 -18.78 42.47 -48.88
C SER A 93 -19.09 42.14 -47.40
N PRO A 94 -19.62 43.12 -46.63
CA PRO A 94 -19.95 42.99 -45.22
C PRO A 94 -21.39 42.48 -45.07
N ALA A 95 -21.54 41.23 -44.66
CA ALA A 95 -22.80 40.74 -44.12
C ALA A 95 -22.55 40.36 -42.66
N ASN A 96 -23.27 41.04 -41.77
CA ASN A 96 -23.27 40.91 -40.32
C ASN A 96 -23.50 39.45 -39.89
N PHE A 97 -22.44 38.66 -39.86
CA PHE A 97 -22.43 37.40 -39.15
C PHE A 97 -22.18 37.73 -37.69
N HIS A 98 -23.26 37.86 -36.92
CA HIS A 98 -23.21 37.77 -35.47
C HIS A 98 -22.69 36.36 -35.13
N VAL A 99 -21.36 36.21 -35.18
CA VAL A 99 -20.67 35.13 -34.49
C VAL A 99 -20.94 35.40 -33.03
N ASP A 100 -21.97 34.75 -32.48
CA ASP A 100 -22.17 34.68 -31.04
C ASP A 100 -20.85 34.25 -30.44
N ALA A 101 -20.17 35.24 -29.85
CA ALA A 101 -18.85 35.10 -29.27
C ALA A 101 -18.90 33.88 -28.36
N PHE A 102 -18.01 32.91 -28.65
CA PHE A 102 -17.78 31.76 -27.80
C PHE A 102 -17.50 32.28 -26.39
N SER A 103 -18.54 32.26 -25.55
CA SER A 103 -18.45 32.76 -24.19
C SER A 103 -17.40 31.92 -23.45
N PRO A 104 -16.31 32.53 -22.94
CA PRO A 104 -15.26 31.83 -22.18
C PRO A 104 -15.78 31.22 -20.87
N HIS A 105 -17.05 31.42 -20.51
CA HIS A 105 -17.69 30.72 -19.39
C HIS A 105 -17.85 29.21 -19.58
N ARG A 106 -17.60 28.65 -20.77
CA ARG A 106 -17.64 27.19 -20.98
C ARG A 106 -16.40 26.43 -20.50
N GLU A 107 -15.27 27.12 -20.29
CA GLU A 107 -14.01 26.48 -19.86
C GLU A 107 -14.06 26.03 -18.39
N GLY A 108 -14.73 26.79 -17.52
CA GLY A 108 -14.87 26.43 -16.11
C GLY A 108 -15.75 25.18 -15.85
N ALA A 109 -16.64 24.83 -16.77
CA ALA A 109 -17.61 23.76 -16.55
C ALA A 109 -17.05 22.33 -16.79
N ARG A 110 -15.99 22.18 -17.60
CA ARG A 110 -15.41 20.85 -17.91
C ARG A 110 -14.46 20.36 -16.81
N ILE A 111 -13.69 21.31 -16.26
CA ILE A 111 -12.72 21.07 -15.19
C ILE A 111 -13.39 20.46 -13.94
N GLY A 112 -14.67 20.79 -13.67
CA GLY A 112 -15.40 20.26 -12.50
C GLY A 112 -15.62 18.74 -12.46
N LEU A 113 -15.65 18.05 -13.60
CA LEU A 113 -16.10 16.65 -13.66
C LEU A 113 -15.12 15.65 -13.01
N VAL A 114 -13.82 15.84 -13.25
CA VAL A 114 -12.79 15.00 -12.63
C VAL A 114 -12.66 15.33 -11.15
N TRP A 115 -12.82 16.60 -10.77
CA TRP A 115 -12.78 17.00 -9.36
C TRP A 115 -13.88 16.33 -8.54
N ASP A 116 -15.09 16.21 -9.07
CA ASP A 116 -16.18 15.50 -8.37
C ASP A 116 -15.79 14.05 -8.02
N PHE A 117 -15.09 13.35 -8.91
CA PHE A 117 -14.59 11.99 -8.64
C PHE A 117 -13.47 12.00 -7.59
N VAL A 118 -12.48 12.88 -7.78
CA VAL A 118 -11.29 12.97 -6.91
C VAL A 118 -11.70 13.32 -5.48
N VAL A 119 -12.57 14.31 -5.32
CA VAL A 119 -13.14 14.75 -4.03
C VAL A 119 -13.96 13.63 -3.40
N ALA A 120 -14.89 13.01 -4.14
CA ALA A 120 -15.73 11.93 -3.62
C ALA A 120 -14.89 10.75 -3.11
N LYS A 121 -13.85 10.37 -3.87
CA LYS A 121 -12.89 9.35 -3.47
C LYS A 121 -12.08 9.79 -2.24
N GLY A 122 -11.61 11.03 -2.21
CA GLY A 122 -10.87 11.59 -1.07
C GLY A 122 -11.67 11.53 0.23
N ILE A 123 -12.93 11.97 0.20
CA ILE A 123 -13.86 11.87 1.34
C ILE A 123 -14.02 10.41 1.77
N LEU A 124 -14.28 9.50 0.83
CA LEU A 124 -14.44 8.08 1.12
C LEU A 124 -13.21 7.48 1.80
N LEU A 125 -12.01 7.78 1.30
CA LEU A 125 -10.76 7.30 1.88
C LEU A 125 -10.51 7.88 3.28
N SER A 126 -10.79 9.17 3.49
CA SER A 126 -10.73 9.78 4.83
C SER A 126 -11.69 9.11 5.80
N LEU A 127 -12.95 8.90 5.43
CA LEU A 127 -13.93 8.21 6.27
C LEU A 127 -13.51 6.75 6.56
N HIS A 128 -12.90 6.09 5.58
CA HIS A 128 -12.43 4.71 5.72
C HIS A 128 -11.22 4.59 6.65
N GLU A 129 -10.32 5.57 6.67
CA GLU A 129 -9.24 5.65 7.66
C GLU A 129 -9.76 6.06 9.05
N LEU A 130 -10.72 6.99 9.13
CA LEU A 130 -11.40 7.34 10.39
C LEU A 130 -12.12 6.14 11.01
N ALA A 131 -12.73 5.27 10.20
CA ALA A 131 -13.32 4.02 10.67
C ALA A 131 -12.27 3.06 11.26
N CYS A 132 -11.02 3.08 10.76
CA CYS A 132 -9.91 2.30 11.33
C CYS A 132 -9.55 2.83 12.72
N VAL A 133 -9.42 4.16 12.85
CA VAL A 133 -9.14 4.84 14.14
C VAL A 133 -10.26 4.56 15.13
N ALA A 134 -11.52 4.75 14.74
CA ALA A 134 -12.68 4.47 15.58
C ALA A 134 -12.74 2.99 15.98
N GLY A 135 -12.35 2.07 15.10
CA GLY A 135 -12.29 0.63 15.41
C GLY A 135 -11.19 0.26 16.39
N SER A 136 -10.12 1.05 16.44
CA SER A 136 -9.05 0.92 17.44
C SER A 136 -9.44 1.52 18.80
N TRP A 137 -10.46 2.37 18.84
CA TRP A 137 -10.99 2.94 20.07
C TRP A 137 -11.59 1.84 20.95
N GLY A 138 -10.87 1.47 22.01
CA GLY A 138 -11.24 0.41 22.95
C GLY A 138 -10.35 -0.84 22.92
N LEU A 139 -9.33 -0.89 22.05
CA LEU A 139 -8.36 -2.02 21.99
C LEU A 139 -7.03 -1.79 22.71
N ALA A 140 -6.92 -0.70 23.47
CA ALA A 140 -5.80 -0.32 24.34
C ALA A 140 -4.64 0.47 23.70
N THR A 141 -3.95 1.19 24.61
CA THR A 141 -2.89 2.22 24.51
C THR A 141 -3.02 3.31 23.43
N LYS A 142 -2.99 4.59 23.87
CA LYS A 142 -3.06 5.80 23.01
C LYS A 142 -2.09 5.77 21.82
N ARG A 143 -0.93 5.12 21.97
CA ARG A 143 0.07 4.94 20.92
C ARG A 143 -0.45 4.14 19.73
N GLN A 144 -1.30 3.13 19.95
CA GLN A 144 -1.84 2.28 18.89
C GLN A 144 -2.82 3.04 17.97
N MET A 145 -3.50 4.05 18.50
CA MET A 145 -4.42 4.88 17.71
C MET A 145 -3.66 5.66 16.61
N PHE A 146 -2.45 6.14 16.89
CA PHE A 146 -1.65 6.88 15.91
C PHE A 146 -0.92 5.98 14.90
N MET A 147 -0.58 4.76 15.30
CA MET A 147 0.12 3.80 14.42
C MET A 147 -0.82 3.06 13.46
N SER A 148 -2.13 3.05 13.71
CA SER A 148 -3.11 2.37 12.86
C SER A 148 -3.54 3.18 11.63
N VAL A 149 -3.19 4.47 11.57
CA VAL A 149 -3.55 5.38 10.49
C VAL A 149 -2.60 5.22 9.32
N SER A 150 -3.12 4.97 8.12
CA SER A 150 -2.31 5.09 6.90
C SER A 150 -2.16 6.56 6.52
N TYR A 151 -1.12 7.23 7.02
CA TYR A 151 -0.84 8.64 6.73
C TYR A 151 -0.91 9.01 5.23
N PRO A 152 -0.37 8.21 4.29
CA PRO A 152 -0.49 8.53 2.87
C PRO A 152 -1.93 8.58 2.35
N VAL A 153 -2.81 7.69 2.86
CA VAL A 153 -4.23 7.64 2.47
C VAL A 153 -4.99 8.81 3.09
N LEU A 154 -4.71 9.13 4.35
CA LEU A 154 -5.31 10.29 5.02
C LEU A 154 -4.88 11.59 4.33
N LEU A 155 -3.58 11.73 4.03
CA LEU A 155 -3.04 12.89 3.32
C LEU A 155 -3.68 13.01 1.92
N GLN A 156 -3.82 11.91 1.19
CA GLN A 156 -4.52 11.91 -0.10
C GLN A 156 -5.97 12.40 0.03
N GLY A 157 -6.68 11.99 1.07
CA GLY A 157 -8.03 12.49 1.37
C GLY A 157 -8.05 13.99 1.67
N VAL A 158 -7.14 14.48 2.52
CA VAL A 158 -7.01 15.91 2.86
C VAL A 158 -6.67 16.75 1.63
N VAL A 159 -5.70 16.33 0.81
CA VAL A 159 -5.32 17.04 -0.43
C VAL A 159 -6.46 17.01 -1.45
N SER A 160 -7.27 15.94 -1.49
CA SER A 160 -8.45 15.92 -2.35
C SER A 160 -9.52 16.91 -1.86
N LEU A 161 -9.64 17.14 -0.55
CA LEU A 161 -10.59 18.10 0.03
C LEU A 161 -10.18 19.56 -0.21
N THR A 162 -8.89 19.86 -0.37
CA THR A 162 -8.47 21.24 -0.70
C THR A 162 -8.98 21.69 -2.07
N LEU A 163 -9.32 20.75 -2.97
CA LEU A 163 -9.96 21.04 -4.25
C LEU A 163 -11.41 21.55 -4.12
N CYS A 164 -12.05 21.37 -2.96
CA CYS A 164 -13.37 21.96 -2.68
C CYS A 164 -13.29 23.46 -2.38
N LEU A 165 -12.09 24.01 -2.15
CA LEU A 165 -11.93 25.43 -1.83
C LEU A 165 -12.19 26.29 -3.08
N PRO A 166 -12.85 27.45 -2.91
CA PRO A 166 -13.18 28.32 -4.04
C PRO A 166 -11.91 28.81 -4.76
N PRO A 167 -11.91 28.83 -6.10
CA PRO A 167 -10.72 29.13 -6.92
C PRO A 167 -10.16 30.53 -6.67
N SER A 168 -10.97 31.47 -6.15
CA SER A 168 -10.55 32.82 -5.81
C SER A 168 -9.46 32.89 -4.74
N VAL A 169 -9.32 31.84 -3.90
CA VAL A 169 -8.36 31.82 -2.79
C VAL A 169 -7.08 31.06 -3.16
N THR A 170 -7.13 30.15 -4.14
CA THR A 170 -6.15 29.06 -4.23
C THR A 170 -5.81 28.58 -5.64
N HIS A 171 -5.67 29.45 -6.64
CA HIS A 171 -5.30 29.01 -8.00
C HIS A 171 -4.00 28.17 -8.01
N ASN A 172 -2.94 28.65 -7.35
CA ASN A 172 -1.66 27.93 -7.27
C ASN A 172 -1.76 26.64 -6.43
N THR A 173 -2.56 26.67 -5.36
CA THR A 173 -2.75 25.50 -4.49
C THR A 173 -3.54 24.40 -5.19
N GLN A 174 -4.49 24.74 -6.06
CA GLN A 174 -5.23 23.77 -6.86
C GLN A 174 -4.28 23.02 -7.78
N THR A 175 -3.49 23.73 -8.60
CA THR A 175 -2.50 23.08 -9.48
C THR A 175 -1.54 22.18 -8.71
N ALA A 176 -1.01 22.64 -7.57
CA ALA A 176 -0.14 21.83 -6.72
C ALA A 176 -0.86 20.59 -6.17
N ALA A 177 -2.11 20.71 -5.72
CA ALA A 177 -2.92 19.60 -5.25
C ALA A 177 -3.18 18.58 -6.38
N CYS A 178 -3.46 19.02 -7.61
CA CYS A 178 -3.66 18.15 -8.77
C CYS A 178 -2.41 17.31 -9.07
N VAL A 179 -1.24 17.95 -9.08
CA VAL A 179 0.05 17.28 -9.28
C VAL A 179 0.29 16.26 -8.17
N LEU A 180 0.08 16.66 -6.92
CA LEU A 180 0.28 15.80 -5.75
C LEU A 180 -0.67 14.59 -5.77
N ILE A 181 -1.95 14.79 -6.10
CA ILE A 181 -2.94 13.72 -6.23
C ILE A 181 -2.56 12.74 -7.34
N THR A 182 -2.04 13.25 -8.46
CA THR A 182 -1.56 12.41 -9.56
C THR A 182 -0.42 11.50 -9.08
N PHE A 183 0.58 12.05 -8.39
CA PHE A 183 1.66 11.27 -7.78
C PHE A 183 1.15 10.27 -6.74
N MET A 184 0.18 10.66 -5.89
CA MET A 184 -0.43 9.77 -4.91
C MET A 184 -1.22 8.63 -5.56
N TYR A 185 -1.87 8.86 -6.70
CA TYR A 185 -2.58 7.80 -7.43
C TYR A 185 -1.59 6.79 -7.99
N TRP A 186 -0.50 7.25 -8.62
CA TRP A 186 0.60 6.39 -9.07
C TRP A 186 1.26 5.63 -7.91
N GLY A 187 1.60 6.32 -6.81
CA GLY A 187 2.13 5.67 -5.60
C GLY A 187 1.16 4.66 -4.99
N GLY A 188 -0.15 4.95 -5.08
CA GLY A 188 -1.22 4.02 -4.70
C GLY A 188 -1.26 2.76 -5.57
N LEU A 189 -0.84 2.83 -6.84
CA LEU A 189 -0.70 1.65 -7.71
C LEU A 189 0.46 0.75 -7.29
N LEU A 190 1.52 1.29 -6.66
CA LEU A 190 2.61 0.44 -6.14
C LEU A 190 2.13 -0.54 -5.06
N ARG A 191 0.98 -0.27 -4.42
CA ARG A 191 0.33 -1.23 -3.51
C ARG A 191 -0.15 -2.51 -4.19
N VAL A 192 -0.10 -2.62 -5.53
CA VAL A 192 -0.31 -3.89 -6.25
C VAL A 192 0.64 -4.99 -5.75
N GLN A 193 1.78 -4.62 -5.15
CA GLN A 193 2.69 -5.55 -4.49
C GLN A 193 1.99 -6.43 -3.43
N MET A 194 0.88 -5.99 -2.84
CA MET A 194 0.11 -6.80 -1.89
C MET A 194 -0.66 -7.95 -2.57
N LEU A 195 -0.99 -7.80 -3.86
CA LEU A 195 -1.81 -8.76 -4.60
C LEU A 195 -0.98 -9.87 -5.25
N SER A 196 0.30 -9.61 -5.54
CA SER A 196 1.19 -10.54 -6.20
C SER A 196 2.49 -10.68 -5.41
N GLU A 197 2.76 -11.89 -4.95
CA GLU A 197 3.99 -12.19 -4.22
C GLU A 197 5.24 -11.87 -5.05
N MET A 198 5.22 -12.20 -6.35
CA MET A 198 6.31 -11.89 -7.29
C MET A 198 6.59 -10.38 -7.38
N VAL A 199 5.53 -9.58 -7.41
CA VAL A 199 5.67 -8.11 -7.44
C VAL A 199 6.13 -7.59 -6.08
N ALA A 200 5.69 -8.21 -4.98
CA ALA A 200 6.21 -7.92 -3.65
C ALA A 200 7.72 -8.12 -3.58
N TYR A 201 8.25 -9.22 -4.15
CA TYR A 201 9.69 -9.46 -4.14
C TYR A 201 10.51 -8.39 -4.86
N ALA A 202 9.98 -7.82 -5.94
CA ALA A 202 10.68 -6.78 -6.67
C ALA A 202 10.54 -5.39 -6.01
N ILE A 203 9.34 -5.02 -5.56
CA ILE A 203 9.04 -3.63 -5.17
C ILE A 203 9.28 -3.38 -3.68
N LEU A 204 9.05 -4.38 -2.82
CA LEU A 204 9.07 -4.18 -1.38
C LEU A 204 10.44 -3.74 -0.83
N PRO A 205 11.58 -4.33 -1.26
CA PRO A 205 12.90 -3.83 -0.90
C PRO A 205 13.07 -2.36 -1.28
N LEU A 206 12.61 -1.94 -2.47
CA LEU A 206 12.73 -0.56 -2.94
C LEU A 206 11.94 0.42 -2.06
N VAL A 207 10.74 0.02 -1.63
CA VAL A 207 9.90 0.87 -0.77
C VAL A 207 10.52 1.04 0.63
N ASP A 208 11.06 -0.02 1.21
CA ASP A 208 11.71 0.06 2.52
C ASP A 208 13.12 0.70 2.42
N LEU A 209 13.80 0.56 1.28
CA LEU A 209 15.05 1.25 0.97
C LEU A 209 14.89 2.77 1.05
N ILE A 210 13.77 3.34 0.57
CA ILE A 210 13.51 4.79 0.69
C ILE A 210 13.58 5.27 2.14
N LYS A 211 13.11 4.47 3.11
CA LYS A 211 13.21 4.82 4.53
C LYS A 211 14.64 4.71 5.05
N GLY A 212 15.36 3.67 4.62
CA GLY A 212 16.77 3.48 4.95
C GLY A 212 17.69 4.55 4.35
N LEU A 213 17.29 5.18 3.24
CA LEU A 213 18.04 6.24 2.57
C LEU A 213 17.88 7.62 3.20
N VAL A 214 16.98 7.80 4.18
CA VAL A 214 16.75 9.10 4.82
C VAL A 214 18.05 9.74 5.35
N PRO A 215 18.94 9.03 6.08
CA PRO A 215 20.20 9.62 6.53
C PRO A 215 21.09 10.09 5.38
N SER A 216 21.17 9.30 4.30
CA SER A 216 21.94 9.65 3.11
C SER A 216 21.34 10.86 2.39
N ILE A 217 20.01 10.92 2.25
CA ILE A 217 19.29 12.08 1.69
C ILE A 217 19.55 13.34 2.52
N VAL A 218 19.53 13.24 3.85
CA VAL A 218 19.82 14.37 4.75
C VAL A 218 21.26 14.86 4.54
N LEU A 219 22.23 13.94 4.46
CA LEU A 219 23.62 14.29 4.18
C LEU A 219 23.78 14.98 2.81
N THR A 220 23.15 14.44 1.76
CA THR A 220 23.12 15.04 0.42
C THR A 220 22.46 16.42 0.43
N ALA A 221 21.37 16.59 1.19
CA ALA A 221 20.69 17.87 1.34
C ALA A 221 21.58 18.91 2.05
N VAL A 222 22.33 18.52 3.09
CA VAL A 222 23.31 19.41 3.75
C VAL A 222 24.39 19.84 2.75
N GLY A 223 24.92 18.93 1.93
CA GLY A 223 25.86 19.27 0.86
C GLY A 223 25.27 20.25 -0.16
N PHE A 224 24.06 19.96 -0.65
CA PHE A 224 23.31 20.82 -1.58
C PHE A 224 23.06 22.23 -1.03
N LEU A 225 22.59 22.34 0.22
CA LEU A 225 22.32 23.62 0.87
C LEU A 225 23.61 24.40 1.12
N SER A 226 24.69 23.72 1.51
CA SER A 226 26.00 24.34 1.69
C SER A 226 26.51 24.95 0.38
N TYR A 227 26.37 24.23 -0.74
CA TYR A 227 26.75 24.74 -2.06
C TYR A 227 25.87 25.93 -2.49
N THR A 228 24.56 25.79 -2.34
CA THR A 228 23.60 26.88 -2.66
C THR A 228 23.93 28.14 -1.85
N HIS A 229 24.28 27.99 -0.57
CA HIS A 229 24.67 29.10 0.30
C HIS A 229 26.00 29.76 -0.14
N VAL A 230 26.98 28.99 -0.60
CA VAL A 230 28.22 29.55 -1.17
C VAL A 230 27.94 30.38 -2.42
N LEU A 231 27.07 29.91 -3.32
CA LEU A 231 26.68 30.67 -4.51
C LEU A 231 25.92 31.95 -4.17
N LEU A 232 25.00 31.91 -3.21
CA LEU A 232 24.31 33.11 -2.74
C LEU A 232 25.26 34.13 -2.11
N TYR A 233 26.31 33.66 -1.43
CA TYR A 233 27.33 34.54 -0.87
C TYR A 233 28.19 35.21 -1.95
N LEU A 234 28.54 34.46 -3.01
CA LEU A 234 29.33 34.98 -4.13
C LEU A 234 28.53 35.88 -5.07
N HIS A 235 27.22 35.65 -5.18
CA HIS A 235 26.30 36.38 -6.05
C HIS A 235 25.08 36.87 -5.27
N PRO A 236 25.23 37.87 -4.38
CA PRO A 236 24.13 38.38 -3.56
C PRO A 236 23.00 39.00 -4.39
N GLU A 237 23.24 39.32 -5.66
CA GLU A 237 22.25 39.83 -6.61
C GLU A 237 21.27 38.78 -7.16
N ARG A 238 21.54 37.48 -7.01
CA ARG A 238 20.68 36.41 -7.56
C ARG A 238 19.50 36.09 -6.64
N ASP A 239 18.37 35.70 -7.24
CA ASP A 239 17.25 35.18 -6.48
C ASP A 239 17.58 33.81 -5.86
N MET A 240 17.02 33.55 -4.68
CA MET A 240 17.27 32.31 -3.93
C MET A 240 16.74 31.09 -4.69
N LEU A 241 15.59 31.20 -5.35
CA LEU A 241 14.99 30.08 -6.06
C LEU A 241 15.80 29.74 -7.32
N ASP A 242 16.16 30.74 -8.10
CA ASP A 242 16.99 30.57 -9.30
C ASP A 242 18.35 29.95 -8.93
N THR A 243 18.99 30.44 -7.88
CA THR A 243 20.26 29.89 -7.40
C THR A 243 20.12 28.44 -6.92
N ALA A 244 19.02 28.09 -6.27
CA ALA A 244 18.75 26.71 -5.85
C ALA A 244 18.49 25.77 -7.05
N VAL A 245 17.78 26.23 -8.08
CA VAL A 245 17.54 25.47 -9.32
C VAL A 245 18.83 25.27 -10.11
N ASP A 246 19.65 26.31 -10.23
CA ASP A 246 20.98 26.24 -10.85
C ASP A 246 21.88 25.27 -10.07
N SER A 247 21.87 25.35 -8.74
CA SER A 247 22.62 24.44 -7.87
C SER A 247 22.18 22.99 -8.05
N PHE A 248 20.87 22.76 -8.18
CA PHE A 248 20.30 21.42 -8.39
C PHE A 248 20.73 20.88 -9.75
N THR A 249 20.58 21.68 -10.81
CA THR A 249 20.97 21.32 -12.18
C THR A 249 22.48 21.02 -12.25
N THR A 250 23.30 21.82 -11.58
CA THR A 250 24.75 21.61 -11.53
C THR A 250 25.13 20.30 -10.85
N LEU A 251 24.56 20.04 -9.66
CA LEU A 251 24.95 18.87 -8.87
C LEU A 251 24.32 17.55 -9.35
N PHE A 252 23.05 17.55 -9.76
CA PHE A 252 22.31 16.33 -10.06
C PHE A 252 22.27 15.99 -11.55
N THR A 253 22.27 16.99 -12.44
CA THR A 253 22.26 16.73 -13.89
C THR A 253 23.62 16.94 -14.54
N GLY A 254 24.62 17.42 -13.77
CA GLY A 254 25.94 17.78 -14.30
C GLY A 254 25.88 18.95 -15.28
N GLY A 255 24.82 19.76 -15.23
CA GLY A 255 24.69 20.92 -16.09
C GLY A 255 25.71 21.95 -15.67
N VAL A 256 26.67 22.29 -16.54
CA VAL A 256 27.61 23.38 -16.24
C VAL A 256 26.79 24.67 -16.26
N PRO A 257 26.74 25.44 -15.16
CA PRO A 257 26.01 26.70 -15.15
C PRO A 257 26.64 27.65 -16.18
N ASP A 258 25.83 28.53 -16.78
CA ASP A 258 26.35 29.64 -17.59
C ASP A 258 27.06 30.63 -16.65
N VAL A 259 28.29 30.29 -16.29
CA VAL A 259 29.14 31.09 -15.43
C VAL A 259 29.53 32.35 -16.20
N SER A 260 29.39 33.51 -15.56
CA SER A 260 29.62 34.87 -16.08
C SER A 260 31.08 35.19 -16.46
N GLY A 261 31.88 34.20 -16.86
CA GLY A 261 33.29 34.34 -17.22
C GLY A 261 34.24 34.43 -16.02
N ASN A 262 33.74 34.33 -14.78
CA ASN A 262 34.57 34.34 -13.58
C ASN A 262 35.21 32.96 -13.34
N PRO A 263 36.55 32.84 -13.37
CA PRO A 263 37.24 31.56 -13.21
C PRO A 263 37.03 30.91 -11.83
N LEU A 264 36.73 31.73 -10.80
CA LEU A 264 36.50 31.24 -9.44
C LEU A 264 35.20 30.42 -9.33
N ASP A 265 34.14 30.86 -9.99
CA ASP A 265 32.84 30.18 -9.97
C ASP A 265 32.92 28.83 -10.69
N THR A 266 33.66 28.77 -11.81
CA THR A 266 33.98 27.53 -12.51
C THR A 266 34.80 26.58 -11.64
N LEU A 267 35.81 27.10 -10.92
CA LEU A 267 36.62 26.28 -10.02
C LEU A 267 35.77 25.67 -8.89
N ILE A 268 34.90 26.47 -8.27
CA ILE A 268 34.00 26.01 -7.21
C ILE A 268 33.02 24.97 -7.74
N ALA A 269 32.41 25.22 -8.91
CA ALA A 269 31.54 24.26 -9.58
C ALA A 269 32.27 22.94 -9.87
N CYS A 270 33.50 22.98 -10.37
CA CYS A 270 34.32 21.79 -10.60
C CYS A 270 34.60 21.02 -9.30
N VAL A 271 35.01 21.71 -8.23
CA VAL A 271 35.32 21.08 -6.93
C VAL A 271 34.07 20.45 -6.32
N ILE A 272 32.93 21.14 -6.35
CA ILE A 272 31.70 20.61 -5.75
C ILE A 272 31.12 19.46 -6.58
N VAL A 273 31.16 19.53 -7.92
CA VAL A 273 30.70 18.44 -8.78
C VAL A 273 31.60 17.22 -8.59
N PHE A 274 32.92 17.41 -8.48
CA PHE A 274 33.86 16.33 -8.17
C PHE A 274 33.54 15.70 -6.82
N LEU A 275 33.40 16.51 -5.77
CA LEU A 275 33.07 16.03 -4.43
C LEU A 275 31.71 15.32 -4.42
N PHE A 276 30.70 15.88 -5.08
CA PHE A 276 29.36 15.30 -5.12
C PHE A 276 29.29 13.99 -5.89
N THR A 277 29.89 13.96 -7.08
CA THR A 277 29.84 12.80 -7.96
C THR A 277 30.72 11.66 -7.46
N ILE A 278 31.91 11.97 -6.93
CA ILE A 278 32.87 10.93 -6.53
C ILE A 278 32.67 10.52 -5.08
N PHE A 279 32.29 11.43 -4.19
CA PHE A 279 32.12 11.10 -2.78
C PHE A 279 30.66 10.74 -2.47
N PHE A 280 29.72 11.68 -2.66
CA PHE A 280 28.34 11.48 -2.24
C PHE A 280 27.62 10.40 -3.05
N LEU A 281 27.72 10.38 -4.39
CA LEU A 281 27.05 9.36 -5.19
C LEU A 281 27.63 7.96 -4.96
N ASN A 282 28.95 7.81 -4.80
CA ASN A 282 29.54 6.50 -4.52
C ASN A 282 29.15 5.96 -3.14
N ILE A 283 29.09 6.82 -2.12
CA ILE A 283 28.55 6.43 -0.80
C ILE A 283 27.07 6.03 -0.94
N PHE A 284 26.30 6.78 -1.71
CA PHE A 284 24.88 6.49 -1.94
C PHE A 284 24.68 5.12 -2.61
N ILE A 285 25.45 4.82 -3.65
CA ILE A 285 25.42 3.52 -4.35
C ILE A 285 25.83 2.39 -3.40
N GLY A 286 26.89 2.59 -2.60
CA GLY A 286 27.34 1.61 -1.60
C GLY A 286 26.24 1.30 -0.58
N VAL A 287 25.67 2.34 0.02
CA VAL A 287 24.57 2.22 1.01
C VAL A 287 23.34 1.56 0.39
N ILE A 288 22.96 1.94 -0.84
CA ILE A 288 21.85 1.29 -1.56
C ILE A 288 22.10 -0.20 -1.73
N THR A 289 23.29 -0.57 -2.21
CA THR A 289 23.61 -1.96 -2.52
C THR A 289 23.58 -2.83 -1.26
N GLU A 290 24.19 -2.35 -0.17
CA GLU A 290 24.22 -3.07 1.10
C GLU A 290 22.81 -3.19 1.70
N LEU A 291 22.07 -2.08 1.82
CA LEU A 291 20.70 -2.09 2.35
C LEU A 291 19.75 -2.93 1.49
N TYR A 292 19.84 -2.85 0.17
CA TYR A 292 18.99 -3.65 -0.72
C TYR A 292 19.23 -5.14 -0.49
N SER A 293 20.49 -5.58 -0.42
CA SER A 293 20.83 -6.99 -0.20
C SER A 293 20.33 -7.51 1.16
N ALA A 294 20.42 -6.68 2.21
CA ALA A 294 19.88 -7.00 3.53
C ALA A 294 18.34 -7.07 3.54
N LEU A 295 17.67 -6.14 2.85
CA LEU A 295 16.21 -6.11 2.76
C LEU A 295 15.66 -7.27 1.91
N GLU A 296 16.36 -7.66 0.84
CA GLU A 296 15.99 -8.76 -0.03
C GLU A 296 15.85 -10.08 0.75
N ALA A 297 16.76 -10.36 1.68
CA ALA A 297 16.70 -11.53 2.55
C ALA A 297 15.44 -11.56 3.44
N GLY A 298 14.93 -10.39 3.84
CA GLY A 298 13.78 -10.23 4.74
C GLY A 298 12.42 -10.09 4.04
N VAL A 299 12.37 -10.08 2.71
CA VAL A 299 11.14 -9.75 1.96
C VAL A 299 9.95 -10.65 2.30
N ARG A 300 10.19 -11.95 2.46
CA ARG A 300 9.12 -12.93 2.77
C ARG A 300 8.40 -12.56 4.05
N LEU A 301 9.19 -12.28 5.09
CA LEU A 301 8.72 -11.90 6.41
C LEU A 301 7.95 -10.57 6.31
N ARG A 302 8.53 -9.61 5.61
CA ARG A 302 7.95 -8.28 5.41
C ARG A 302 6.62 -8.31 4.66
N SER A 303 6.52 -9.15 3.63
CA SER A 303 5.29 -9.35 2.87
C SER A 303 4.17 -9.90 3.76
N ARG A 304 4.49 -10.88 4.63
CA ARG A 304 3.52 -11.40 5.62
C ARG A 304 3.13 -10.34 6.65
N GLN A 305 4.08 -9.53 7.13
CA GLN A 305 3.80 -8.43 8.05
C GLN A 305 2.84 -7.42 7.43
N LEU A 306 3.07 -7.05 6.16
CA LEU A 306 2.17 -6.16 5.42
C LEU A 306 0.76 -6.74 5.25
N MET A 307 0.64 -8.04 4.95
CA MET A 307 -0.66 -8.72 4.91
C MET A 307 -1.33 -8.74 6.28
N ALA A 308 -0.58 -8.98 7.35
CA ALA A 308 -1.09 -8.95 8.72
C ALA A 308 -1.58 -7.55 9.10
N ASP A 309 -0.84 -6.50 8.74
CA ASP A 309 -1.25 -5.11 8.93
C ASP A 309 -2.53 -4.76 8.14
N ALA A 310 -2.64 -5.23 6.91
CA ALA A 310 -3.85 -5.01 6.13
C ALA A 310 -5.05 -5.78 6.71
N CYS A 311 -4.84 -7.00 7.20
CA CYS A 311 -5.85 -7.78 7.93
C CYS A 311 -6.28 -7.08 9.23
N LYS A 312 -5.32 -6.55 10.00
CA LYS A 312 -5.55 -5.72 11.18
C LYS A 312 -6.47 -4.54 10.85
N CYS A 313 -6.07 -3.72 9.87
CA CYS A 313 -6.85 -2.55 9.48
C CYS A 313 -8.22 -2.93 8.89
N TYR A 314 -8.35 -4.08 8.23
CA TYR A 314 -9.65 -4.59 7.78
C TYR A 314 -10.55 -4.91 8.98
N LEU A 315 -10.07 -5.69 9.95
CA LEU A 315 -10.83 -6.11 11.14
C LEU A 315 -11.21 -4.92 12.03
N LEU A 316 -10.33 -3.92 12.18
CA LEU A 316 -10.64 -2.69 12.91
C LEU A 316 -11.82 -1.95 12.29
N ARG A 317 -11.80 -1.74 10.97
CA ARG A 317 -12.89 -1.04 10.26
C ARG A 317 -14.21 -1.81 10.34
N LEU A 318 -14.14 -3.15 10.30
CA LEU A 318 -15.31 -4.02 10.43
C LEU A 318 -16.06 -3.83 11.75
N ARG A 319 -15.36 -3.43 12.83
CA ARG A 319 -15.99 -3.16 14.14
C ARG A 319 -16.88 -1.91 14.15
N VAL A 320 -16.70 -1.02 13.18
CA VAL A 320 -17.41 0.28 13.11
C VAL A 320 -18.39 0.30 11.96
N LEU A 321 -18.03 -0.27 10.82
CA LEU A 321 -18.86 -0.22 9.62
C LEU A 321 -20.08 -1.16 9.75
N PRO A 322 -21.30 -0.68 9.48
CA PRO A 322 -22.48 -1.54 9.42
C PRO A 322 -22.38 -2.41 8.15
N VAL A 323 -22.01 -3.68 8.33
CA VAL A 323 -21.87 -4.60 7.20
C VAL A 323 -23.17 -5.39 6.99
N PRO A 324 -23.85 -5.23 5.85
CA PRO A 324 -24.98 -6.08 5.51
C PRO A 324 -24.51 -7.51 5.26
N GLN A 325 -25.27 -8.49 5.77
CA GLN A 325 -25.00 -9.90 5.53
C GLN A 325 -25.53 -10.28 4.16
N VAL A 326 -24.65 -10.25 3.16
CA VAL A 326 -25.00 -10.57 1.77
C VAL A 326 -24.04 -11.63 1.25
N SER A 327 -24.55 -12.52 0.39
CA SER A 327 -23.70 -13.56 -0.18
C SER A 327 -22.55 -12.94 -0.99
N PRO A 328 -21.37 -13.58 -1.04
CA PRO A 328 -20.22 -13.10 -1.80
C PRO A 328 -20.51 -12.72 -3.25
N ARG A 329 -21.35 -13.53 -3.91
CA ARG A 329 -21.74 -13.32 -5.31
C ARG A 329 -22.55 -12.04 -5.46
N VAL A 330 -23.53 -11.85 -4.57
CA VAL A 330 -24.38 -10.65 -4.56
C VAL A 330 -23.55 -9.40 -4.27
N GLY A 331 -22.62 -9.46 -3.30
CA GLY A 331 -21.71 -8.35 -3.02
C GLY A 331 -20.93 -7.90 -4.26
N TRP A 332 -20.28 -8.83 -4.97
CA TRP A 332 -19.56 -8.50 -6.20
C TRP A 332 -20.46 -7.98 -7.33
N SER A 333 -21.66 -8.54 -7.49
CA SER A 333 -22.63 -8.02 -8.46
C SER A 333 -23.03 -6.59 -8.14
N VAL A 334 -23.30 -6.27 -6.87
CA VAL A 334 -23.61 -4.90 -6.43
C VAL A 334 -22.41 -3.97 -6.68
N ALA A 335 -21.18 -4.41 -6.39
CA ALA A 335 -19.97 -3.64 -6.68
C ALA A 335 -19.84 -3.30 -8.17
N ALA A 336 -20.05 -4.30 -9.03
CA ALA A 336 -19.95 -4.15 -10.48
C ALA A 336 -21.04 -3.22 -11.02
N VAL A 337 -22.27 -3.33 -10.53
CA VAL A 337 -23.38 -2.43 -10.91
C VAL A 337 -23.08 -1.01 -10.45
N ALA A 338 -22.65 -0.81 -9.20
CA ALA A 338 -22.29 0.51 -8.68
C ALA A 338 -21.13 1.13 -9.48
N PHE A 339 -20.13 0.34 -9.86
CA PHE A 339 -19.05 0.76 -10.74
C PHE A 339 -19.56 1.19 -12.12
N ALA A 340 -20.39 0.37 -12.77
CA ALA A 340 -20.94 0.67 -14.08
C ALA A 340 -21.81 1.93 -14.08
N VAL A 341 -22.62 2.13 -13.04
CA VAL A 341 -23.44 3.35 -12.86
C VAL A 341 -22.54 4.57 -12.65
N GLY A 342 -21.56 4.50 -11.75
CA GLY A 342 -20.64 5.62 -11.49
C GLY A 342 -19.83 6.00 -12.72
N ALA A 343 -19.27 5.00 -13.43
CA ALA A 343 -18.54 5.21 -14.67
C ALA A 343 -19.44 5.74 -15.79
N GLY A 344 -20.66 5.19 -15.94
CA GLY A 344 -21.64 5.65 -16.91
C GLY A 344 -22.07 7.09 -16.68
N LEU A 345 -22.30 7.49 -15.43
CA LEU A 345 -22.60 8.89 -15.07
C LEU A 345 -21.43 9.83 -15.41
N GLN A 346 -20.18 9.41 -15.16
CA GLN A 346 -19.01 10.19 -15.53
C GLN A 346 -18.87 10.36 -17.04
N VAL A 347 -18.93 9.26 -17.80
CA VAL A 347 -18.85 9.29 -19.27
C VAL A 347 -19.99 10.13 -19.85
N TRP A 348 -21.21 9.95 -19.35
CA TRP A 348 -22.37 10.76 -19.78
C TRP A 348 -22.16 12.25 -19.54
N SER A 349 -21.64 12.60 -18.36
CA SER A 349 -21.37 13.99 -17.99
C SER A 349 -20.28 14.61 -18.88
N MET A 350 -19.23 13.84 -19.19
CA MET A 350 -18.16 14.24 -20.11
C MET A 350 -18.67 14.45 -21.54
N VAL A 351 -19.46 13.51 -22.08
CA VAL A 351 -20.00 13.58 -23.45
C VAL A 351 -20.96 14.74 -23.62
N ARG A 352 -21.83 15.01 -22.63
CA ARG A 352 -22.79 16.12 -22.71
C ARG A 352 -22.19 17.49 -22.39
N GLY A 353 -21.00 17.54 -21.78
CA GLY A 353 -20.36 18.77 -21.33
C GLY A 353 -21.21 19.58 -20.34
N LYS A 354 -22.14 18.93 -19.64
CA LYS A 354 -22.99 19.53 -18.63
C LYS A 354 -22.88 18.70 -17.35
N PRO A 355 -22.51 19.29 -16.21
CA PRO A 355 -22.40 18.54 -14.97
C PRO A 355 -23.77 17.98 -14.58
N VAL A 356 -23.84 16.68 -14.27
CA VAL A 356 -25.02 16.08 -13.65
C VAL A 356 -25.21 16.71 -12.27
N ARG A 357 -26.44 17.15 -11.95
CA ARG A 357 -26.73 17.72 -10.62
C ARG A 357 -26.35 16.70 -9.54
N CYS A 358 -25.55 17.14 -8.57
CA CYS A 358 -25.07 16.32 -7.46
C CYS A 358 -24.23 15.10 -7.90
N LEU A 359 -23.49 15.18 -9.02
CA LEU A 359 -22.62 14.10 -9.51
C LEU A 359 -21.67 13.58 -8.42
N GLY A 360 -20.99 14.47 -7.68
CA GLY A 360 -20.10 14.08 -6.58
C GLY A 360 -20.79 13.22 -5.51
N VAL A 361 -22.05 13.51 -5.16
CA VAL A 361 -22.83 12.72 -4.19
C VAL A 361 -23.13 11.32 -4.73
N TRP A 362 -23.54 11.22 -6.00
CA TRP A 362 -23.79 9.93 -6.65
C TRP A 362 -22.52 9.09 -6.75
N LEU A 363 -21.39 9.72 -7.07
CA LEU A 363 -20.09 9.04 -7.12
C LEU A 363 -19.67 8.56 -5.74
N PHE A 364 -19.79 9.39 -4.72
CA PHE A 364 -19.54 9.00 -3.34
C PHE A 364 -20.42 7.80 -2.92
N ALA A 365 -21.71 7.83 -3.25
CA ALA A 365 -22.62 6.73 -2.97
C ALA A 365 -22.22 5.43 -3.71
N CYS A 366 -21.87 5.52 -5.00
CA CYS A 366 -21.41 4.37 -5.79
C CYS A 366 -20.11 3.77 -5.23
N MET A 367 -19.11 4.61 -4.93
CA MET A 367 -17.84 4.16 -4.36
C MET A 367 -18.02 3.59 -2.94
N SER A 368 -18.89 4.19 -2.12
CA SER A 368 -19.26 3.66 -0.81
C SER A 368 -19.93 2.30 -0.91
N CYS A 369 -20.79 2.12 -1.92
CA CYS A 369 -21.44 0.84 -2.22
C CYS A 369 -20.41 -0.22 -2.65
N MET A 370 -19.48 0.12 -3.56
CA MET A 370 -18.37 -0.74 -3.95
C MET A 370 -17.53 -1.15 -2.74
N LEU A 371 -17.16 -0.20 -1.88
CA LEU A 371 -16.35 -0.47 -0.69
C LEU A 371 -17.11 -1.32 0.33
N GLY A 372 -18.36 -0.99 0.63
CA GLY A 372 -19.22 -1.76 1.52
C GLY A 372 -19.44 -3.19 1.03
N SER A 373 -19.53 -3.39 -0.29
CA SER A 373 -19.64 -4.73 -0.88
C SER A 373 -18.37 -5.59 -0.71
N ALA A 374 -17.19 -4.97 -0.58
CA ALA A 374 -15.96 -5.67 -0.23
C ALA A 374 -15.97 -6.17 1.23
N TYR A 375 -16.76 -5.52 2.10
CA TYR A 375 -16.98 -5.93 3.49
C TYR A 375 -18.08 -6.98 3.65
N ALA A 376 -19.08 -6.99 2.77
CA ALA A 376 -20.27 -7.86 2.80
C ALA A 376 -20.00 -9.38 2.97
N GLN A 377 -18.82 -9.85 2.59
CA GLN A 377 -18.53 -11.28 2.42
C GLN A 377 -18.04 -11.98 3.69
N MET A 378 -17.93 -11.26 4.80
CA MET A 378 -17.50 -11.91 6.03
C MET A 378 -18.62 -12.78 6.59
N ASP A 379 -18.29 -14.02 6.94
CA ASP A 379 -19.21 -14.88 7.65
C ASP A 379 -19.66 -14.14 8.92
N SER A 380 -20.97 -14.04 9.11
CA SER A 380 -21.65 -13.38 10.23
C SER A 380 -21.03 -13.66 11.61
N ARG A 381 -20.36 -14.82 11.73
CA ARG A 381 -19.62 -15.30 12.91
C ARG A 381 -18.44 -14.41 13.31
N TRP A 382 -17.90 -13.62 12.39
CA TRP A 382 -16.71 -12.79 12.59
C TRP A 382 -17.08 -11.36 13.00
N CYS A 383 -18.23 -10.87 12.55
CA CYS A 383 -18.71 -9.52 12.83
C CYS A 383 -19.43 -9.41 14.18
N ARG A 384 -19.94 -10.52 14.74
CA ARG A 384 -20.76 -10.47 15.97
C ARG A 384 -19.90 -10.49 17.22
N ARG A 385 -19.73 -9.31 17.81
CA ARG A 385 -19.33 -9.10 19.20
C ARG A 385 -20.32 -9.85 20.11
N GLY A 386 -19.99 -11.08 20.51
CA GLY A 386 -20.70 -11.78 21.58
C GLY A 386 -21.87 -12.70 21.20
N SER A 387 -21.70 -13.63 20.26
CA SER A 387 -22.43 -14.91 20.41
C SER A 387 -21.53 -15.84 21.25
N PRO A 388 -21.72 -15.92 22.58
CA PRO A 388 -20.85 -16.71 23.47
C PRO A 388 -20.81 -18.22 23.11
N ASP A 389 -21.79 -18.72 22.36
CA ASP A 389 -21.95 -20.16 22.11
C ASP A 389 -21.25 -20.71 20.88
N LYS A 390 -20.68 -19.88 19.99
CA LYS A 390 -20.03 -20.38 18.76
C LYS A 390 -18.52 -20.21 18.80
N LYS A 391 -17.84 -21.19 19.40
CA LYS A 391 -16.39 -21.37 19.28
C LYS A 391 -16.05 -21.70 17.82
N MET A 392 -15.19 -20.91 17.19
CA MET A 392 -14.61 -21.24 15.89
C MET A 392 -13.33 -22.04 16.09
N TYR A 393 -13.22 -23.15 15.37
CA TYR A 393 -12.04 -24.02 15.38
C TYR A 393 -11.34 -23.88 14.04
N LEU A 394 -10.05 -23.51 14.08
CA LEU A 394 -9.19 -23.51 12.91
C LEU A 394 -8.47 -24.86 12.87
N TRP A 395 -8.80 -25.69 11.88
CA TRP A 395 -8.11 -26.95 11.63
C TRP A 395 -6.95 -26.68 10.66
N ILE A 396 -5.72 -26.95 11.10
CA ILE A 396 -4.54 -26.81 10.27
C ILE A 396 -3.95 -28.19 10.08
N ALA A 397 -3.99 -28.66 8.83
CA ALA A 397 -3.18 -29.78 8.41
C ALA A 397 -1.81 -29.22 8.01
N SER A 398 -0.82 -29.38 8.89
CA SER A 398 0.58 -29.18 8.51
C SER A 398 1.14 -30.52 8.06
N GLU A 399 1.83 -30.54 6.93
CA GLU A 399 2.70 -31.65 6.61
C GLU A 399 3.72 -31.76 7.75
N GLN A 400 3.69 -32.88 8.49
CA GLN A 400 4.79 -33.20 9.38
C GLN A 400 5.96 -33.51 8.46
N LYS A 401 6.89 -32.55 8.30
CA LYS A 401 8.24 -32.87 7.83
C LYS A 401 8.67 -34.07 8.67
N VAL A 402 8.80 -35.24 8.02
CA VAL A 402 9.29 -36.44 8.66
C VAL A 402 10.56 -36.02 9.35
N LYS A 403 10.53 -35.94 10.69
CA LYS A 403 11.75 -35.66 11.43
C LYS A 403 12.73 -36.71 10.93
N PRO A 404 13.92 -36.34 10.42
CA PRO A 404 14.90 -37.35 10.08
C PRO A 404 14.96 -38.29 11.29
N PRO A 405 14.92 -39.62 11.07
CA PRO A 405 14.85 -40.57 12.17
C PRO A 405 15.87 -40.10 13.19
N ARG A 406 15.40 -39.79 14.41
CA ARG A 406 16.28 -39.35 15.50
C ARG A 406 17.42 -40.35 15.47
N SER A 407 18.65 -39.88 15.20
CA SER A 407 19.83 -40.73 15.35
C SER A 407 19.65 -41.40 16.70
N PRO A 408 19.56 -42.74 16.75
CA PRO A 408 19.09 -43.43 17.94
C PRO A 408 19.88 -42.89 19.12
N ASN A 409 19.17 -42.27 20.06
CA ASN A 409 19.83 -41.71 21.22
C ASN A 409 20.46 -42.91 21.94
N LEU A 410 21.75 -42.81 22.26
CA LEU A 410 22.45 -43.93 22.90
C LEU A 410 21.74 -44.32 24.21
N ASP A 411 21.13 -43.34 24.86
CA ASP A 411 20.30 -43.48 26.06
C ASP A 411 19.00 -44.28 25.81
N ASP A 412 18.37 -44.10 24.65
CA ASP A 412 17.15 -44.84 24.29
C ASP A 412 17.49 -46.31 23.97
N ILE A 413 18.67 -46.56 23.37
CA ILE A 413 19.18 -47.91 23.13
C ILE A 413 19.54 -48.60 24.44
N THR A 414 20.24 -47.93 25.36
CA THR A 414 20.61 -48.51 26.66
C THR A 414 19.38 -48.80 27.51
N ALA A 415 18.40 -47.89 27.55
CA ALA A 415 17.13 -48.11 28.24
C ALA A 415 16.36 -49.31 27.68
N LEU A 416 16.29 -49.45 26.34
CA LEU A 416 15.66 -50.61 25.71
C LEU A 416 16.38 -51.91 26.04
N HIS A 417 17.72 -51.90 26.02
CA HIS A 417 18.54 -53.06 26.33
C HIS A 417 18.38 -53.52 27.78
N ASP A 418 18.32 -52.57 28.72
CA ASP A 418 18.08 -52.88 30.13
C ASP A 418 16.66 -53.41 30.36
N THR A 419 15.67 -52.89 29.63
CA THR A 419 14.30 -53.41 29.67
C THR A 419 14.22 -54.85 29.14
N MET A 420 14.93 -55.14 28.04
CA MET A 420 15.00 -56.51 27.51
C MET A 420 15.69 -57.47 28.48
N ARG A 421 16.75 -57.04 29.17
CA ARG A 421 17.40 -57.85 30.20
C ARG A 421 16.47 -58.16 31.36
N LEU A 422 15.70 -57.18 31.82
CA LEU A 422 14.70 -57.37 32.87
C LEU A 422 13.63 -58.39 32.45
N LEU A 423 13.09 -58.27 31.24
CA LEU A 423 12.09 -59.22 30.73
C LEU A 423 12.64 -60.65 30.59
N LEU A 424 13.90 -60.80 30.17
CA LEU A 424 14.56 -62.10 30.09
C LEU A 424 14.77 -62.71 31.48
N ALA A 425 15.15 -61.91 32.47
CA ALA A 425 15.29 -62.35 33.86
C ALA A 425 13.94 -62.75 34.46
N ASP A 426 12.88 -62.00 34.19
CA ASP A 426 11.53 -62.30 34.65
C ASP A 426 10.99 -63.59 34.01
N ASN A 427 11.20 -63.78 32.70
CA ASN A 427 10.82 -65.02 32.02
C ASN A 427 11.56 -66.24 32.57
N ALA A 428 12.86 -66.13 32.85
CA ALA A 428 13.63 -67.22 33.46
C ALA A 428 13.06 -67.59 34.85
N LYS A 429 12.66 -66.59 35.64
CA LYS A 429 12.05 -66.80 36.96
C LYS A 429 10.66 -67.42 36.87
N ILE A 430 9.87 -67.04 35.86
CA ILE A 430 8.56 -67.66 35.58
C ILE A 430 8.73 -69.14 35.21
N HIS A 431 9.71 -69.47 34.37
CA HIS A 431 10.02 -70.86 34.04
C HIS A 431 10.42 -71.67 35.28
N GLU A 432 11.29 -71.14 36.15
CA GLU A 432 11.68 -71.80 37.40
C GLU A 432 10.46 -72.04 38.32
N LEU A 433 9.54 -71.07 38.41
CA LEU A 433 8.31 -71.21 39.19
C LEU A 433 7.37 -72.26 38.58
N LEU A 434 7.24 -72.28 37.25
CA LEU A 434 6.43 -73.28 36.54
C LEU A 434 6.98 -74.69 36.75
N GLU A 435 8.30 -74.88 36.68
CA GLU A 435 8.94 -76.18 36.94
C GLU A 435 8.75 -76.65 38.39
N ARG A 436 8.72 -75.74 39.37
CA ARG A 436 8.45 -76.10 40.78
C ARG A 436 7.00 -76.48 41.04
N VAL A 437 6.06 -75.84 40.35
CA VAL A 437 4.62 -76.03 40.56
C VAL A 437 4.07 -77.19 39.73
N ALA A 438 4.63 -77.48 38.56
CA ALA A 438 4.18 -78.55 37.67
C ALA A 438 4.04 -79.95 38.33
N PRO A 439 4.99 -80.42 39.18
CA PRO A 439 4.87 -81.70 39.88
C PRO A 439 3.67 -81.73 40.85
N HIS A 440 3.31 -80.58 41.41
CA HIS A 440 2.21 -80.47 42.38
C HIS A 440 0.84 -80.41 41.70
N MET A 441 0.80 -80.06 40.41
CA MET A 441 -0.44 -79.99 39.62
C MET A 441 -0.69 -81.24 38.76
N GLY A 442 0.19 -82.24 38.80
CA GLY A 442 0.05 -83.46 37.98
C GLY A 442 0.15 -83.20 36.47
N VAL A 443 0.74 -82.06 36.07
CA VAL A 443 0.94 -81.68 34.67
C VAL A 443 2.37 -82.01 34.29
N HIS A 444 2.56 -82.95 33.36
CA HIS A 444 3.85 -83.13 32.70
C HIS A 444 4.02 -82.01 31.66
N LEU A 445 4.95 -81.09 31.93
CA LEU A 445 5.42 -80.12 30.93
C LEU A 445 6.33 -80.86 29.96
N ASP A 446 5.79 -81.33 28.84
CA ASP A 446 6.60 -81.73 27.70
C ASP A 446 7.22 -80.46 27.09
N SER A 447 8.54 -80.48 26.98
CA SER A 447 9.45 -79.37 26.66
C SER A 447 9.15 -78.60 25.38
#